data_AF-A0A9X0CK64-F1
#
_entry.id   AF-A0A9X0CK64-F1
#
_cell.length_a   1.000
_cell.length_b   1.000
_cell.length_c   1.000
_cell.angle_alpha   90.00
_cell.angle_beta   90.00
_cell.angle_gamma   90.00
#
_symmetry.space_group_name_H-M   'P 1'
#
loop_
_entity.id
_entity.type
_entity.pdbx_description
1 polymer ?
#
loop_
_entity_poly.entity_id
_entity_poly.type
_entity_poly.pdbx_seq_one_letter_code
_entity_poly.pdbx_strand_id
1 'polypeptide(L)'
;MQASEIVDPSSNSTAVVLITVLDTNDNSPQFLQDHYYYKIREDLALPGYIVTDQFNVQDKDIYPQNRRFKYSLSGADSKYFSIDPSSGLLKVNASLDYEQRKFNFSFKVFCK
;
A
#
# COMPACT_ATOMS: atom_id res chain seq x y z
N MET A 1 -40.86 -24.19 17.01
CA MET A 1 -39.76 -24.60 16.12
C MET A 1 -38.91 -23.36 15.89
N GLN A 2 -37.80 -23.26 16.60
CA GLN A 2 -36.97 -22.05 16.65
C GLN A 2 -35.85 -22.18 15.61
N ALA A 3 -35.64 -21.12 14.82
CA ALA A 3 -34.67 -21.08 13.74
C ALA A 3 -33.24 -21.28 14.26
N SER A 4 -32.48 -22.15 13.60
CA SER A 4 -31.02 -22.19 13.73
C SER A 4 -30.45 -21.13 12.80
N GLU A 5 -30.14 -19.96 13.33
CA GLU A 5 -29.18 -19.05 12.69
C GLU A 5 -27.84 -19.79 12.64
N ILE A 6 -27.42 -20.17 11.44
CA ILE A 6 -26.07 -20.67 11.20
C ILE A 6 -25.16 -19.46 11.40
N VAL A 7 -24.54 -19.39 12.57
CA VAL A 7 -23.42 -18.49 12.81
C VAL A 7 -22.25 -19.04 11.99
N ASP A 8 -21.93 -18.41 10.86
CA ASP A 8 -20.71 -18.70 10.10
C ASP A 8 -19.48 -18.26 10.93
N PRO A 9 -18.64 -19.17 11.47
CA PRO A 9 -17.70 -18.81 12.53
C PRO A 9 -16.35 -18.23 12.07
N SER A 10 -16.09 -17.99 10.79
CA SER A 10 -14.83 -17.37 10.36
C SER A 10 -14.80 -17.00 8.87
N SER A 11 -15.19 -15.77 8.53
CA SER A 11 -14.63 -15.12 7.35
C SER A 11 -13.51 -14.19 7.83
N ASN A 12 -12.33 -14.75 8.06
CA ASN A 12 -11.10 -13.96 8.13
C ASN A 12 -10.44 -14.04 6.75
N SER A 13 -10.95 -13.28 5.79
CA SER A 13 -10.32 -13.21 4.48
C SER A 13 -9.09 -12.30 4.54
N THR A 14 -8.01 -12.74 3.90
CA THR A 14 -6.75 -11.99 3.84
C THR A 14 -6.55 -11.50 2.41
N ALA A 15 -6.22 -10.22 2.24
CA ALA A 15 -5.88 -9.66 0.94
C ALA A 15 -4.36 -9.57 0.74
N VAL A 16 -3.86 -9.85 -0.46
CA VAL A 16 -2.44 -9.68 -0.82
C VAL A 16 -2.28 -8.45 -1.70
N VAL A 17 -1.48 -7.49 -1.25
CA VAL A 17 -1.13 -6.30 -2.04
C VAL A 17 0.22 -6.54 -2.71
N LEU A 18 0.26 -6.50 -4.05
CA LEU A 18 1.49 -6.60 -4.86
C LEU A 18 1.84 -5.21 -5.40
N ILE A 19 2.91 -4.62 -4.89
CA ILE A 19 3.41 -3.33 -5.36
C ILE A 19 4.61 -3.57 -6.26
N THR A 20 4.56 -3.07 -7.50
CA THR A 20 5.70 -3.10 -8.44
C THR A 20 6.26 -1.71 -8.59
N VAL A 21 7.55 -1.54 -8.29
CA VAL A 21 8.25 -0.26 -8.43
C VAL A 21 9.03 -0.28 -9.74
N LEU A 22 8.90 0.77 -10.56
CA LEU A 22 9.67 0.91 -11.82
C LEU A 22 10.65 2.07 -11.70
N ASP A 23 11.92 1.78 -11.96
CA ASP A 23 13.02 2.76 -12.01
C ASP A 23 13.06 3.46 -13.39
N THR A 24 13.31 4.76 -13.38
CA THR A 24 13.75 5.51 -14.57
C THR A 24 15.04 6.21 -14.16
N ASN A 25 16.16 5.67 -14.61
CA ASN A 25 17.53 6.04 -14.24
C ASN A 25 17.90 7.49 -14.60
N ASP A 26 18.19 8.33 -13.59
CA ASP A 26 19.28 9.33 -13.54
C ASP A 26 19.44 9.84 -12.09
N ASN A 27 20.45 9.35 -11.35
CA ASN A 27 20.86 9.71 -9.97
C ASN A 27 19.74 10.11 -8.97
N SER A 28 18.62 9.38 -9.00
CA SER A 28 17.43 9.64 -8.18
C SER A 28 17.25 8.54 -7.11
N PRO A 29 16.44 8.77 -6.08
CA PRO A 29 16.18 7.81 -5.01
C PRO A 29 15.83 6.40 -5.52
N GLN A 30 16.60 5.39 -5.13
CA GLN A 30 16.39 4.00 -5.56
C GLN A 30 15.73 3.19 -4.45
N PHE A 31 14.61 2.53 -4.75
CA PHE A 31 14.06 1.52 -3.86
C PHE A 31 15.01 0.32 -3.80
N LEU A 32 15.25 -0.23 -2.61
CA LEU A 32 16.09 -1.40 -2.42
C LEU A 32 15.38 -2.72 -2.80
N GLN A 33 14.07 -2.66 -3.06
CA GLN A 33 13.26 -3.80 -3.48
C GLN A 33 12.43 -3.41 -4.70
N ASP A 34 12.43 -4.29 -5.69
CA ASP A 34 11.59 -4.12 -6.89
C ASP A 34 10.10 -4.31 -6.58
N HIS A 35 9.80 -5.09 -5.55
CA HIS A 35 8.44 -5.46 -5.16
C HIS A 35 8.25 -5.44 -3.65
N TYR A 36 7.16 -4.82 -3.21
CA TYR A 36 6.72 -4.84 -1.81
C TYR A 36 5.39 -5.61 -1.69
N TYR A 37 5.31 -6.48 -0.68
CA TYR A 37 4.15 -7.32 -0.42
C TYR A 37 3.63 -7.09 1.00
N TYR A 38 2.36 -6.69 1.10
CA TYR A 38 1.70 -6.49 2.39
C TYR A 38 0.43 -7.33 2.47
N LYS A 39 0.25 -8.00 3.60
CA LYS A 39 -0.99 -8.70 3.96
C LYS A 39 -1.77 -7.82 4.91
N ILE A 40 -2.98 -7.43 4.51
CA ILE A 40 -3.87 -6.61 5.33
C ILE A 40 -5.05 -7.50 5.72
N ARG A 41 -5.38 -7.51 7.00
CA ARG A 41 -6.61 -8.17 7.45
C ARG A 41 -7.78 -7.25 7.14
N GLU A 42 -8.83 -7.79 6.53
CA GLU A 42 -9.99 -7.02 6.08
C GLU A 42 -10.73 -6.31 7.23
N ASP A 43 -10.74 -6.93 8.42
CA ASP A 43 -11.35 -6.39 9.64
C ASP A 43 -10.64 -5.14 10.18
N LEU A 44 -9.37 -4.96 9.82
CA LEU A 44 -8.55 -3.82 10.20
C LEU A 44 -8.39 -2.79 9.07
N ALA A 45 -8.74 -3.15 7.83
CA ALA A 45 -8.56 -2.33 6.62
C ALA A 45 -9.56 -1.15 6.52
N LEU A 46 -9.84 -0.50 7.65
CA LEU A 46 -10.70 0.67 7.72
C LEU A 46 -9.99 1.91 7.15
N PRO A 47 -10.75 2.95 6.76
CA PRO A 47 -10.20 4.25 6.40
C PRO A 47 -9.08 4.70 7.35
N GLY A 48 -7.90 5.00 6.79
CA GLY A 48 -6.75 5.46 7.56
C GLY A 48 -5.84 4.36 8.12
N TYR A 49 -6.17 3.08 7.92
CA TYR A 49 -5.27 1.98 8.27
C TYR A 49 -3.91 2.16 7.59
N ILE A 50 -2.84 2.08 8.38
CA ILE A 50 -1.47 2.23 7.91
C ILE A 50 -1.00 0.90 7.33
N VAL A 51 -0.72 0.88 6.03
CA VAL A 51 -0.17 -0.29 5.34
C VAL A 51 1.32 -0.39 5.63
N THR A 52 2.03 0.73 5.47
CA THR A 52 3.46 0.83 5.75
C THR A 52 3.88 2.30 5.77
N ASP A 53 4.99 2.59 6.46
CA ASP A 53 5.74 3.83 6.42
C ASP A 53 7.23 3.58 6.11
N GLN A 54 7.59 2.35 5.72
CA GLN A 54 8.98 1.90 5.61
C GLN A 54 9.33 1.50 4.17
N PHE A 55 9.20 2.43 3.24
CA PHE A 55 9.82 2.22 1.94
C PHE A 55 11.34 2.36 2.09
N ASN A 56 12.06 1.24 1.95
CA ASN A 56 13.51 1.22 1.92
C ASN A 56 14.01 1.88 0.64
N VAL A 57 14.18 3.21 0.67
CA VAL A 57 14.72 4.01 -0.42
C VAL A 57 16.12 4.51 -0.07
N GLN A 58 17.08 4.30 -0.96
CA GLN A 58 18.43 4.80 -0.84
C GLN A 58 18.67 5.94 -1.83
N ASP A 59 19.10 7.08 -1.30
CA ASP A 59 19.64 8.19 -2.08
C ASP A 59 21.16 8.21 -1.95
N LYS A 60 21.87 8.27 -3.08
CA LYS A 60 23.33 8.32 -3.12
C LYS A 60 23.87 9.75 -3.01
N ASP A 61 23.01 10.76 -2.85
CA ASP A 61 23.44 12.13 -2.64
C ASP A 61 24.25 12.30 -1.34
N ILE A 62 25.37 13.01 -1.48
CA ILE A 62 26.39 13.20 -0.44
C ILE A 62 25.83 14.01 0.75
N TYR A 63 24.85 14.89 0.52
CA TYR A 63 24.29 15.79 1.53
C TYR A 63 22.85 15.40 1.91
N PRO A 64 22.56 15.06 3.19
CA PRO A 64 21.23 14.65 3.65
C PRO A 64 20.12 15.67 3.39
N GLN A 65 20.44 16.96 3.38
CA GLN A 65 19.48 18.06 3.12
C GLN A 65 18.91 18.09 1.69
N ASN A 66 19.56 17.41 0.74
CA ASN A 66 19.11 17.29 -0.64
C ASN A 66 18.23 16.06 -0.88
N ARG A 67 18.17 15.14 0.11
CA ARG A 67 17.39 13.90 0.05
C ARG A 67 15.92 14.19 0.36
N ARG A 68 15.24 14.90 -0.55
CA ARG A 68 13.82 15.20 -0.44
C ARG A 68 13.02 14.22 -1.28
N PHE A 69 12.68 13.10 -0.68
CA PHE A 69 11.81 12.11 -1.29
C PHE A 69 10.40 12.68 -1.53
N LYS A 70 9.92 12.51 -2.75
CA LYS A 70 8.54 12.77 -3.15
C LYS A 70 7.87 11.48 -3.61
N TYR A 71 7.07 10.92 -2.71
CA TYR A 71 6.30 9.72 -2.99
C TYR A 71 5.02 10.01 -3.77
N SER A 72 4.67 9.13 -4.70
CA SER A 72 3.41 9.18 -5.44
C SER A 72 2.94 7.78 -5.85
N LEU A 73 1.63 7.63 -6.09
CA LEU A 73 1.01 6.38 -6.50
C LEU A 73 0.52 6.45 -7.95
N SER A 74 0.51 5.31 -8.64
CA SER A 74 -0.10 5.16 -9.96
C SER A 74 -0.63 3.75 -10.18
N GLY A 75 -1.63 3.62 -11.04
CA GLY A 75 -2.25 2.34 -11.40
C GLY A 75 -3.75 2.34 -11.11
N ALA A 76 -4.45 1.30 -11.56
CA ALA A 76 -5.90 1.21 -11.41
C ALA A 76 -6.35 1.14 -9.94
N ASP A 77 -5.53 0.49 -9.10
CA ASP A 77 -5.85 0.26 -7.69
C ASP A 77 -5.29 1.35 -6.76
N SER A 78 -4.49 2.30 -7.27
CA SER A 78 -3.91 3.34 -6.42
C SER A 78 -4.97 4.25 -5.78
N LYS A 79 -6.15 4.37 -6.40
CA LYS A 79 -7.28 5.17 -5.87
C LYS A 79 -7.81 4.68 -4.51
N TYR A 80 -7.57 3.41 -4.17
CA TYR A 80 -7.95 2.81 -2.88
C TYR A 80 -6.94 3.11 -1.77
N PHE A 81 -5.84 3.78 -2.10
CA PHE A 81 -4.77 4.09 -1.16
C PHE A 81 -4.37 5.56 -1.25
N SER A 82 -3.73 6.05 -0.19
CA SER A 82 -3.13 7.37 -0.14
C SER A 82 -1.70 7.22 0.36
N ILE A 83 -0.79 8.03 -0.17
CA ILE A 83 0.60 8.08 0.30
C ILE A 83 0.93 9.51 0.70
N ASP A 84 1.54 9.67 1.87
CA ASP A 84 2.12 10.95 2.23
C ASP A 84 3.36 11.20 1.35
N PRO A 85 3.42 12.31 0.62
CA PRO A 85 4.48 12.56 -0.35
C PRO A 85 5.84 12.77 0.31
N SER A 86 5.90 13.14 1.60
CA SER A 86 7.16 13.45 2.29
C SER A 86 7.73 12.29 3.10
N SER A 87 6.85 11.51 3.72
CA SER A 87 7.20 10.39 4.61
C SER A 87 7.06 9.03 3.94
N GLY A 88 6.32 8.93 2.83
CA GLY A 88 6.00 7.64 2.21
C GLY A 88 4.96 6.85 3.00
N LEU A 89 4.28 7.45 3.98
CA LEU A 89 3.24 6.80 4.78
C LEU A 89 2.06 6.39 3.88
N LEU A 90 1.94 5.09 3.62
CA LEU A 90 0.89 4.50 2.81
C LEU A 90 -0.29 4.07 3.69
N LYS A 91 -1.47 4.56 3.35
CA LYS A 91 -2.72 4.28 4.06
C LYS A 91 -3.82 3.79 3.14
N VAL A 92 -4.70 2.97 3.70
CA VAL A 92 -5.98 2.60 3.11
C VAL A 92 -6.90 3.83 3.04
N ASN A 93 -7.49 4.05 1.88
CA ASN A 93 -8.52 5.05 1.70
C ASN A 93 -9.89 4.51 2.14
N ALA A 94 -10.83 5.40 2.44
CA ALA A 94 -12.12 5.04 3.02
C ALA A 94 -13.01 4.15 2.13
N SER A 95 -12.71 4.06 0.83
CA SER A 95 -13.57 3.49 -0.20
C SER A 95 -13.11 2.12 -0.72
N LEU A 96 -12.38 1.33 0.07
CA LEU A 96 -12.29 -0.10 -0.21
C LEU A 96 -13.72 -0.66 -0.15
N ASP A 97 -14.34 -0.83 -1.31
CA ASP A 97 -15.69 -1.33 -1.46
C ASP A 97 -15.71 -2.78 -0.92
N TYR A 98 -16.07 -2.92 0.35
CA TYR A 98 -16.09 -4.17 1.11
C TYR A 98 -16.97 -5.23 0.43
N GLU A 99 -17.93 -4.83 -0.41
CA GLU A 99 -18.82 -5.74 -1.13
C GLU A 99 -18.19 -6.34 -2.39
N GLN A 100 -17.14 -5.71 -2.96
CA GLN A 100 -16.52 -6.17 -4.20
C GLN A 100 -15.58 -7.38 -4.04
N ARG A 101 -15.36 -7.88 -2.81
CA ARG A 101 -14.53 -9.08 -2.52
C ARG A 101 -13.20 -9.08 -3.28
N LYS A 102 -12.59 -7.91 -3.49
CA LYS A 102 -11.31 -7.83 -4.19
C LYS A 102 -10.19 -8.20 -3.22
N PHE A 103 -9.70 -9.42 -3.34
CA PHE A 103 -8.67 -9.96 -2.44
C PHE A 103 -7.24 -9.55 -2.82
N ASN A 104 -7.03 -8.87 -3.94
CA ASN A 104 -5.69 -8.47 -4.37
C ASN A 104 -5.69 -7.07 -4.98
N PHE A 105 -4.75 -6.23 -4.56
CA PHE A 105 -4.54 -4.88 -5.10
C PHE A 105 -3.14 -4.76 -5.68
N SER A 106 -3.01 -4.15 -6.86
CA SER A 106 -1.70 -3.89 -7.46
C SER A 106 -1.60 -2.49 -8.07
N PHE A 107 -0.55 -1.79 -7.66
CA PHE A 107 -0.24 -0.43 -8.09
C PHE A 107 1.25 -0.18 -7.97
N LYS A 108 1.71 0.95 -8.54
CA LYS A 108 3.10 1.38 -8.53
C LYS A 108 3.29 2.52 -7.55
N VAL A 109 4.42 2.50 -6.85
CA VAL A 109 4.90 3.61 -6.03
C VAL A 109 6.10 4.21 -6.74
N PHE A 110 6.14 5.54 -6.84
CA PHE A 110 7.27 6.28 -7.34
C PHE A 110 7.87 7.13 -6.22
N CYS A 111 9.18 7.30 -6.25
CA CYS A 111 9.92 8.24 -5.45
C CYS A 111 10.75 9.12 -6.38
N LYS A 112 10.78 10.43 -6.13
CA LYS A 112 11.57 11.42 -6.86
C LYS A 112 12.29 12.32 -5.88
#